data_AF-A0A2H0MYP9-F1
#
_entry.id   AF-A0A2H0MYP9-F1
#
_cell.length_a   1.000
_cell.length_b   1.000
_cell.length_c   1.000
_cell.angle_alpha   90.00
_cell.angle_beta   90.00
_cell.angle_gamma   90.00
#
_symmetry.space_group_name_H-M   'P 1'
#
loop_
_entity.id
_entity.type
_entity.pdbx_description
1 polymer ?
#
loop_
_entity_poly.entity_id
_entity_poly.type
_entity_poly.pdbx_seq_one_letter_code
_entity_poly.pdbx_strand_id
1 'polypeptide(L)'
;MTLLSENLRAIRKYHQCTQKAMAQVLGIGFRSYVRYEAGERDAPPSALIQIAHLGSVSLDRLLTTHLNAKDLDFPDSKTPPEILKKPQIINGSLSAGRLSLKGLRADIYLCRNDKESEVLNKFRGLSPSEKEKTFQDGEWLIKNRNKLQKQSNPQSRKILKAERLNQLKEIVRPLQSKYLFK
;
A
#
# COMPACT_ATOMS: atom_id res chain seq x y z
N MET A 1 27.04 13.92 -39.43
CA MET A 1 26.60 13.01 -38.34
C MET A 1 25.09 13.01 -38.33
N THR A 2 24.47 11.85 -38.20
CA THR A 2 23.01 11.72 -38.09
C THR A 2 22.59 11.81 -36.62
N LEU A 3 21.36 12.21 -36.35
CA LEU A 3 20.80 12.28 -34.99
C LEU A 3 20.96 10.93 -34.25
N LEU A 4 20.71 9.83 -34.95
CA LEU A 4 20.94 8.48 -34.42
C LEU A 4 22.40 8.27 -33.99
N SER A 5 23.37 8.60 -34.85
CA SER A 5 24.79 8.41 -34.55
C SER A 5 25.25 9.18 -33.30
N GLU A 6 24.70 10.38 -33.08
CA GLU A 6 24.95 11.20 -31.90
C GLU A 6 24.33 10.59 -30.65
N ASN A 7 23.10 10.10 -30.74
CA ASN A 7 22.40 9.43 -29.65
C ASN A 7 23.08 8.13 -29.21
N LEU A 8 23.56 7.33 -30.16
CA LEU A 8 24.36 6.13 -29.88
C LEU A 8 25.62 6.48 -29.08
N ARG A 9 26.30 7.56 -29.50
CA ARG A 9 27.49 8.06 -28.83
C ARG A 9 27.18 8.62 -27.44
N ALA A 10 26.04 9.27 -27.25
CA ALA A 10 25.58 9.79 -25.97
C ALA A 10 25.34 8.64 -24.97
N ILE A 11 24.63 7.59 -25.38
CA ILE A 11 24.38 6.40 -24.55
C ILE A 11 25.70 5.71 -24.17
N ARG A 12 26.63 5.56 -25.12
CA ARG A 12 27.94 4.98 -24.82
C ARG A 12 28.73 5.80 -23.79
N LYS A 13 28.74 7.13 -23.96
CA LYS A 13 29.44 8.04 -23.04
C LYS A 13 28.82 8.03 -21.64
N TYR A 14 27.49 7.93 -21.55
CA TYR A 14 26.78 7.81 -20.28
C TYR A 14 27.23 6.58 -19.49
N HIS A 15 27.34 5.43 -20.17
CA HIS A 15 27.83 4.18 -19.56
C HIS A 15 29.36 4.09 -19.43
N GLN A 16 30.10 5.13 -19.84
CA GLN A 16 31.57 5.18 -19.80
C GLN A 16 32.28 4.00 -20.50
N CYS A 17 31.62 3.40 -21.50
CA CYS A 17 32.13 2.23 -22.22
C CYS A 17 32.98 2.63 -23.43
N THR A 18 33.96 1.79 -23.77
CA THR A 18 34.68 1.89 -25.04
C THR A 18 33.82 1.38 -26.20
N GLN A 19 34.12 1.82 -27.44
CA GLN A 19 33.43 1.33 -28.64
C GLN A 19 33.57 -0.21 -28.80
N LYS A 20 34.71 -0.77 -28.38
CA LYS A 20 34.95 -2.22 -28.39
C LYS A 20 34.07 -2.95 -27.38
N ALA A 21 33.98 -2.43 -26.16
CA ALA A 21 33.11 -3.01 -25.12
C ALA A 21 31.63 -2.94 -25.54
N MET A 22 31.19 -1.81 -26.09
CA MET A 22 29.80 -1.67 -26.55
C MET A 22 29.47 -2.64 -27.68
N ALA A 23 30.37 -2.82 -28.64
CA ALA A 23 30.20 -3.79 -29.72
C ALA A 23 30.08 -5.24 -29.19
N GLN A 24 30.86 -5.59 -28.16
CA GLN A 24 30.76 -6.90 -27.51
C GLN A 24 29.43 -7.10 -26.79
N VAL A 25 28.95 -6.09 -26.06
CA VAL A 25 27.65 -6.14 -25.35
C VAL A 25 26.49 -6.31 -26.33
N LEU A 26 26.56 -5.66 -27.50
CA LEU A 26 25.55 -5.76 -28.54
C LEU A 26 25.70 -7.03 -29.41
N GLY A 27 26.79 -7.78 -29.30
CA GLY A 27 27.08 -8.93 -30.15
C GLY A 27 27.34 -8.54 -31.61
N ILE A 28 27.85 -7.33 -31.87
CA ILE A 28 28.09 -6.78 -33.21
C ILE A 28 29.60 -6.68 -33.46
N GLY A 29 30.01 -6.84 -34.72
CA GLY A 29 31.41 -6.60 -35.11
C GLY A 29 31.86 -5.16 -34.79
N PHE A 30 33.05 -5.02 -34.20
CA PHE A 30 33.60 -3.72 -33.77
C PHE A 30 33.55 -2.65 -34.87
N ARG A 31 33.98 -2.98 -36.10
CA ARG A 31 33.95 -2.04 -37.24
C ARG A 31 32.53 -1.60 -37.59
N SER A 32 31.53 -2.46 -37.43
CA SER A 32 30.13 -2.10 -37.69
C SER A 32 29.63 -1.09 -36.68
N TYR A 33 29.94 -1.26 -35.40
CA TYR A 33 29.56 -0.30 -34.36
C TYR A 33 30.22 1.08 -34.57
N VAL A 34 31.50 1.10 -34.94
CA VAL A 34 32.21 2.36 -35.27
C VAL A 34 31.53 3.09 -36.42
N ARG A 35 31.10 2.37 -37.47
CA ARG A 35 30.38 2.95 -38.62
C ARG A 35 29.01 3.51 -38.23
N TYR A 36 28.32 2.90 -37.27
CA TYR A 36 27.07 3.42 -36.73
C TYR A 36 27.27 4.73 -35.97
N GLU A 37 28.29 4.82 -35.12
CA GLU A 37 28.63 6.09 -34.43
C GLU A 37 29.16 7.17 -35.38
N ALA A 38 29.78 6.80 -36.50
CA ALA A 38 30.21 7.74 -37.53
C ALA A 38 29.04 8.23 -38.42
N GLY A 39 27.93 7.50 -38.43
CA GLY A 39 26.81 7.75 -39.35
C GLY A 39 27.09 7.32 -40.80
N GLU A 40 28.09 6.47 -41.03
CA GLU A 40 28.40 5.90 -42.35
C GLU A 40 27.41 4.80 -42.76
N ARG A 41 26.75 4.18 -41.76
CA ARG A 41 25.80 3.09 -41.96
C ARG A 41 24.70 3.17 -40.90
N ASP A 42 23.48 2.82 -41.30
CA ASP A 42 22.37 2.66 -40.36
C ASP A 42 22.47 1.36 -39.57
N ALA A 43 22.13 1.43 -38.29
CA ALA A 43 22.09 0.28 -37.41
C ALA A 43 20.86 -0.59 -37.70
N PRO A 44 20.98 -1.93 -37.69
CA PRO A 44 19.83 -2.79 -37.87
C PRO A 44 18.84 -2.63 -36.71
N PRO A 45 17.53 -2.87 -36.91
CA PRO A 45 16.51 -2.71 -35.88
C PRO A 45 16.81 -3.51 -34.60
N SER A 46 17.40 -4.69 -34.72
CA SER A 46 17.82 -5.51 -33.57
C SER A 46 18.83 -4.81 -32.66
N ALA A 47 19.83 -4.15 -33.25
CA ALA A 47 20.83 -3.38 -32.51
C ALA A 47 20.20 -2.14 -31.86
N LEU A 48 19.30 -1.45 -32.58
CA LEU A 48 18.61 -0.27 -32.05
C LEU A 48 17.77 -0.59 -30.81
N ILE A 49 17.04 -1.72 -30.83
CA ILE A 49 16.25 -2.18 -29.69
C ILE A 49 17.17 -2.46 -28.49
N GLN A 50 18.27 -3.16 -28.68
CA GLN A 50 19.23 -3.42 -27.60
C GLN A 50 19.82 -2.13 -27.02
N ILE A 51 20.17 -1.16 -27.87
CA ILE A 51 20.72 0.12 -27.43
C ILE A 51 19.67 0.95 -26.69
N ALA A 52 18.42 0.94 -27.16
CA ALA A 52 17.30 1.58 -26.47
C ALA A 52 17.11 1.00 -25.05
N HIS A 53 17.18 -0.33 -24.91
CA HIS A 53 17.15 -1.00 -23.61
C HIS A 53 18.34 -0.63 -22.71
N LEU A 54 19.56 -0.56 -23.25
CA LEU A 54 20.74 -0.12 -22.51
C LEU A 54 20.62 1.33 -22.03
N GLY A 55 20.01 2.20 -22.83
CA GLY A 55 19.75 3.59 -22.46
C GLY A 55 18.53 3.77 -21.55
N SER A 56 17.72 2.74 -21.31
CA SER A 56 16.40 2.86 -20.69
C SER A 56 15.50 3.93 -21.36
N VAL A 57 15.64 4.07 -22.68
CA VAL A 57 14.92 5.04 -23.51
C VAL A 57 13.99 4.29 -24.47
N SER A 58 12.87 4.89 -24.84
CA SER A 58 12.02 4.33 -25.88
C SER A 58 12.70 4.39 -27.27
N LEU A 59 12.42 3.40 -28.11
CA LEU A 59 12.96 3.37 -29.48
C LEU A 59 12.57 4.62 -30.29
N ASP A 60 11.34 5.11 -30.08
CA ASP A 60 10.85 6.33 -30.71
C ASP A 60 11.68 7.55 -30.30
N ARG A 61 11.91 7.74 -28.99
CA ARG A 61 12.73 8.84 -28.48
C ARG A 61 14.19 8.74 -28.91
N LEU A 62 14.74 7.52 -29.03
CA LEU A 62 16.07 7.27 -29.57
C LEU A 62 16.23 7.78 -31.02
N LEU A 63 15.15 7.73 -31.82
CA LEU A 63 15.17 8.08 -33.24
C LEU A 63 14.70 9.51 -33.54
N THR A 64 13.90 10.11 -32.66
CA THR A 64 13.24 11.41 -32.90
C THR A 64 13.88 12.58 -32.15
N THR A 65 14.48 12.34 -30.98
CA THR A 65 15.02 13.42 -30.12
C THR A 65 16.51 13.29 -29.89
N HIS A 66 17.23 14.41 -29.83
CA HIS A 66 18.62 14.41 -29.38
C HIS A 66 18.71 14.06 -27.88
N LEU A 67 19.52 13.06 -27.53
CA LEU A 67 19.71 12.60 -26.16
C LEU A 67 20.96 13.22 -25.53
N ASN A 68 20.80 13.86 -24.37
CA ASN A 68 21.91 14.29 -23.53
C ASN A 68 22.08 13.37 -22.32
N ALA A 69 23.23 13.42 -21.66
CA ALA A 69 23.51 12.61 -20.47
C ALA A 69 22.44 12.78 -19.36
N LYS A 70 21.89 14.00 -19.20
CA LYS A 70 20.83 14.29 -18.23
C LYS A 70 19.49 13.61 -18.56
N ASP A 71 19.23 13.35 -19.85
CA ASP A 71 17.98 12.75 -20.32
C ASP A 71 17.95 11.25 -20.05
N LEU A 72 19.12 10.61 -19.93
CA LEU A 72 19.25 9.18 -19.60
C LEU A 72 19.01 8.89 -18.12
N ASP A 73 19.09 9.89 -17.24
CA ASP A 73 18.77 9.74 -15.82
C ASP A 73 17.26 9.58 -15.56
N PHE A 74 16.43 9.98 -16.54
CA PHE A 74 14.98 9.87 -16.48
C PHE A 74 14.51 8.81 -17.49
N PRO A 75 14.47 7.53 -17.10
CA PRO A 75 14.09 6.47 -18.01
C PRO A 75 12.66 6.66 -18.52
N ASP A 76 12.44 6.38 -19.81
CA ASP A 76 11.11 6.25 -20.41
C ASP A 76 10.47 4.94 -19.93
N SER A 77 10.25 4.81 -18.62
CA SER A 77 9.71 3.58 -18.05
C SER A 77 8.25 3.42 -18.47
N LYS A 78 7.98 2.50 -19.41
CA LYS A 78 6.62 2.02 -19.73
C LYS A 78 6.07 1.06 -18.67
N THR A 79 6.91 0.53 -17.78
CA THR A 79 6.46 -0.22 -16.61
C THR A 79 6.25 0.73 -15.44
N PRO A 80 5.09 0.72 -14.75
CA PRO A 80 4.93 1.48 -13.53
C PRO A 80 6.04 1.06 -12.54
N PRO A 81 6.63 1.99 -11.78
CA PRO A 81 7.66 1.61 -10.82
C PRO A 81 7.07 0.59 -9.83
N GLU A 82 7.63 -0.62 -9.80
CA GLU A 82 7.38 -1.61 -8.75
C GLU A 82 7.88 -1.13 -7.37
N ILE A 83 8.54 0.03 -7.33
CA ILE A 83 8.71 0.78 -6.10
C ILE A 83 7.31 1.22 -5.66
N LEU A 84 6.68 0.38 -4.83
CA LEU A 84 5.62 0.77 -3.92
C LEU A 84 6.10 2.02 -3.17
N LYS A 85 5.87 3.20 -3.73
CA LYS A 85 5.98 4.46 -2.99
C LYS A 85 5.08 4.25 -1.79
N LYS A 86 5.67 4.15 -0.58
CA LYS A 86 4.91 4.00 0.66
C LYS A 86 3.75 4.99 0.58
N PRO A 87 2.50 4.51 0.50
CA PRO A 87 1.40 5.38 0.15
C PRO A 87 1.33 6.47 1.22
N GLN A 88 1.41 7.72 0.79
CA GLN A 88 1.35 8.85 1.71
C GLN A 88 -0.06 8.84 2.33
N ILE A 89 -0.11 8.66 3.64
CA ILE A 89 -1.34 8.77 4.41
C ILE A 89 -1.71 10.25 4.43
N ILE A 90 -2.87 10.60 3.87
CA ILE A 90 -3.36 11.97 3.88
C ILE A 90 -3.98 12.23 5.25
N ASN A 91 -4.95 11.40 5.65
CA ASN A 91 -5.66 11.52 6.92
C ASN A 91 -5.91 10.15 7.55
N GLY A 92 -6.07 10.14 8.87
CA GLY A 92 -6.41 8.95 9.64
C GLY A 92 -5.20 8.34 10.35
N SER A 93 -5.43 7.90 11.58
CA SER A 93 -4.45 7.23 12.42
C SER A 93 -4.85 5.76 12.59
N LEU A 94 -3.89 4.89 12.92
CA LEU A 94 -4.17 3.49 13.28
C LEU A 94 -5.20 3.39 14.43
N SER A 95 -5.24 4.39 15.31
CA SER A 95 -6.21 4.48 16.41
C SER A 95 -7.65 4.77 15.94
N ALA A 96 -7.83 5.44 14.80
CA ALA A 96 -9.15 5.77 14.26
C ALA A 96 -9.74 4.65 13.39
N GLY A 97 -8.96 3.62 13.03
CA GLY A 97 -9.43 2.50 12.21
C GLY A 97 -9.78 2.89 10.76
N ARG A 98 -9.34 4.08 10.30
CA ARG A 98 -9.57 4.59 8.94
C ARG A 98 -8.29 5.23 8.44
N LEU A 99 -7.88 4.89 7.21
CA LEU A 99 -6.77 5.52 6.49
C LEU A 99 -7.27 6.02 5.14
N SER A 100 -6.98 7.28 4.82
CA SER A 100 -7.10 7.79 3.46
C SER A 100 -5.71 7.91 2.84
N LEU A 101 -5.51 7.20 1.73
CA LEU A 101 -4.24 7.14 1.02
C LEU A 101 -4.25 8.10 -0.17
N LYS A 102 -3.15 8.82 -0.39
CA LYS A 102 -3.01 9.73 -1.52
C LYS A 102 -3.07 8.97 -2.84
N GLY A 103 -4.05 9.31 -3.68
CA GLY A 103 -4.29 8.68 -4.99
C GLY A 103 -5.35 7.58 -5.00
N LEU A 104 -5.85 7.13 -3.84
CA LEU A 104 -6.99 6.23 -3.74
C LEU A 104 -8.25 7.05 -3.45
N ARG A 105 -9.29 6.88 -4.27
CA ARG A 105 -10.59 7.55 -4.08
C ARG A 105 -11.41 6.96 -2.93
N ALA A 106 -11.01 5.80 -2.41
CA ALA A 106 -11.73 5.07 -1.37
C ALA A 106 -10.98 5.14 -0.03
N ASP A 107 -11.75 5.29 1.05
CA ASP A 107 -11.26 5.14 2.41
C ASP A 107 -10.98 3.66 2.72
N ILE A 108 -9.82 3.38 3.32
CA ILE A 108 -9.47 2.05 3.79
C ILE A 108 -9.79 1.95 5.28
N TYR A 109 -10.75 1.09 5.61
CA TYR A 109 -11.08 0.77 6.99
C TYR A 109 -10.18 -0.36 7.51
N LEU A 110 -9.57 -0.16 8.67
CA LEU A 110 -8.72 -1.14 9.36
C LEU A 110 -9.46 -1.69 10.58
N CYS A 111 -9.31 -2.99 10.82
CA CYS A 111 -9.79 -3.62 12.05
C CYS A 111 -8.84 -3.24 13.19
N ARG A 112 -9.38 -2.70 14.29
CA ARG A 112 -8.58 -2.36 15.48
C ARG A 112 -8.53 -3.52 16.47
N ASN A 113 -9.55 -4.37 16.48
CA ASN A 113 -9.70 -5.50 17.40
C ASN A 113 -9.84 -6.84 16.68
N ASP A 114 -9.35 -7.92 17.27
CA ASP A 114 -9.49 -9.28 16.73
C ASP A 114 -10.96 -9.65 16.49
N LYS A 115 -11.85 -9.22 17.39
CA LYS A 115 -13.30 -9.40 17.27
C LYS A 115 -13.88 -8.70 16.03
N GLU A 116 -13.36 -7.53 15.66
CA GLU A 116 -13.81 -6.81 14.46
C GLU A 116 -13.38 -7.56 13.20
N SER A 117 -12.15 -8.11 13.20
CA SER A 117 -11.65 -8.92 12.09
C SER A 117 -12.46 -10.20 11.90
N GLU A 118 -12.87 -10.85 12.99
CA GLU A 118 -13.68 -12.07 12.95
C GLU A 118 -15.09 -11.79 12.40
N VAL A 119 -15.71 -10.70 12.85
CA VAL A 119 -17.02 -10.25 12.33
C VAL A 119 -16.93 -9.91 10.84
N LEU A 120 -15.88 -9.22 10.42
CA LEU A 120 -15.69 -8.86 9.01
C LEU A 120 -15.42 -10.09 8.14
N ASN A 121 -14.67 -11.07 8.62
CA ASN A 121 -14.44 -12.33 7.90
C ASN A 121 -15.74 -13.12 7.74
N LYS A 122 -16.55 -13.23 8.80
CA LYS A 122 -17.90 -13.84 8.73
C LYS A 122 -18.77 -13.08 7.73
N PHE A 123 -18.79 -11.75 7.80
CA PHE A 123 -19.58 -10.92 6.89
C PHE A 123 -19.15 -11.08 5.43
N ARG A 124 -17.84 -11.12 5.13
CA ARG A 124 -17.32 -11.28 3.76
C ARG A 124 -17.75 -12.60 3.13
N GLY A 125 -17.82 -13.68 3.93
CA GLY A 125 -18.24 -15.01 3.48
C GLY A 125 -19.74 -15.18 3.22
N LEU A 126 -20.59 -14.24 3.64
CA LEU A 126 -22.04 -14.31 3.43
C LEU A 126 -22.45 -14.02 1.98
N SER A 127 -23.60 -14.58 1.58
CA SER A 127 -24.22 -14.27 0.29
C SER A 127 -24.70 -12.80 0.23
N PRO A 128 -24.86 -12.20 -0.97
CA PRO A 128 -25.31 -10.81 -1.10
C PRO A 128 -26.63 -10.51 -0.36
N SER A 129 -27.60 -11.44 -0.40
CA SER A 129 -28.89 -11.29 0.27
C SER A 129 -28.80 -11.35 1.79
N GLU A 130 -27.90 -12.16 2.34
CA GLU A 130 -27.66 -12.23 3.78
C GLU A 130 -26.92 -10.99 4.28
N LYS A 131 -26.00 -10.44 3.49
CA LYS A 131 -25.31 -9.18 3.78
C LYS A 131 -26.31 -8.04 3.96
N GLU A 132 -27.26 -7.90 3.05
CA GLU A 132 -28.34 -6.89 3.13
C GLU A 132 -29.13 -7.01 4.44
N LYS A 133 -29.52 -8.23 4.82
CA LYS A 133 -30.25 -8.49 6.09
C LYS A 133 -29.40 -8.12 7.30
N THR A 134 -28.13 -8.53 7.34
CA THR A 134 -27.24 -8.16 8.46
C THR A 134 -27.00 -6.66 8.57
N PHE A 135 -27.03 -5.92 7.46
CA PHE A 135 -27.01 -4.46 7.50
C PHE A 135 -28.30 -3.87 8.07
N GLN A 136 -29.46 -4.37 7.65
CA GLN A 136 -30.76 -3.95 8.17
C GLN A 136 -30.88 -4.23 9.68
N ASP A 137 -30.46 -5.42 10.12
CA ASP A 137 -30.43 -5.80 11.53
C ASP A 137 -29.45 -4.93 12.33
N GLY A 138 -28.29 -4.63 11.75
CA GLY A 138 -27.30 -3.72 12.33
C GLY A 138 -27.82 -2.29 12.49
N GLU A 139 -28.43 -1.73 11.44
CA GLU A 139 -29.10 -0.42 11.50
C GLU A 139 -30.19 -0.38 12.56
N TRP A 140 -31.00 -1.44 12.63
CA TRP A 140 -32.05 -1.57 13.61
C TRP A 140 -31.50 -1.61 15.03
N LEU A 141 -30.41 -2.37 15.27
CA LEU A 141 -29.74 -2.45 16.57
C LEU A 141 -29.16 -1.09 17.01
N ILE A 142 -28.60 -0.32 16.07
CA ILE A 142 -28.07 1.02 16.37
C ILE A 142 -29.22 1.97 16.73
N LYS A 143 -30.30 1.97 15.97
CA LYS A 143 -31.49 2.80 16.22
C LYS A 143 -32.19 2.43 17.54
N ASN A 144 -32.18 1.15 17.91
CA ASN A 144 -32.88 0.64 19.10
C ASN A 144 -31.96 0.31 20.28
N ARG A 145 -30.71 0.77 20.27
CA ARG A 145 -29.69 0.48 21.31
C ARG A 145 -30.17 0.81 22.73
N ASN A 146 -30.96 1.88 22.87
CA ASN A 146 -31.56 2.32 24.14
C ASN A 146 -32.67 1.40 24.67
N LYS A 147 -33.35 0.63 23.81
CA LYS A 147 -34.36 -0.37 24.21
C LYS A 147 -33.69 -1.66 24.69
N LEU A 148 -32.61 -2.10 24.05
CA LEU A 148 -31.85 -3.29 24.45
C LEU A 148 -31.16 -3.11 25.82
N GLN A 149 -30.61 -1.93 26.11
CA GLN A 149 -30.05 -1.65 27.45
C GLN A 149 -31.13 -1.71 28.54
N LYS A 150 -32.37 -1.29 28.25
CA LYS A 150 -33.50 -1.37 29.18
C LYS A 150 -34.05 -2.78 29.39
N GLN A 151 -33.77 -3.72 28.47
CA GLN A 151 -34.21 -5.11 28.55
C GLN A 151 -33.18 -6.07 29.17
N SER A 152 -32.02 -5.56 29.63
CA SER A 152 -31.27 -6.32 30.62
C SER A 152 -32.17 -6.53 31.84
N ASN A 153 -32.64 -7.76 32.03
CA ASN A 153 -33.52 -8.13 33.13
C ASN A 153 -32.95 -7.52 34.42
N PRO A 154 -33.70 -6.69 35.17
CA PRO A 154 -33.21 -6.24 36.45
C PRO A 154 -33.03 -7.50 37.29
N GLN A 155 -31.79 -7.90 37.59
CA GLN A 155 -31.53 -8.80 38.71
C GLN A 155 -32.36 -8.25 39.85
N SER A 156 -33.35 -9.04 40.30
CA SER A 156 -34.38 -8.62 41.25
C SER A 156 -33.72 -7.75 42.29
N ARG A 157 -34.17 -6.49 42.45
CA ARG A 157 -33.55 -5.52 43.38
C ARG A 157 -33.33 -6.13 44.78
N LYS A 158 -34.05 -7.21 45.13
CA LYS A 158 -33.86 -8.04 46.32
C LYS A 158 -32.50 -8.76 46.38
N ILE A 159 -32.03 -9.36 45.29
CA ILE A 159 -30.75 -10.12 45.24
C ILE A 159 -29.56 -9.17 45.42
N LEU A 160 -29.54 -8.07 44.66
CA LEU A 160 -28.49 -7.04 44.79
C LEU A 160 -28.47 -6.36 46.17
N LYS A 161 -29.64 -6.17 46.80
CA LYS A 161 -29.73 -5.66 48.18
C LYS A 161 -29.21 -6.68 49.19
N ALA A 162 -29.49 -7.98 48.99
CA ALA A 162 -29.01 -9.04 49.87
C ALA A 162 -27.49 -9.20 49.80
N GLU A 163 -26.90 -9.14 48.60
CA GLU A 163 -25.45 -9.19 48.40
C GLU A 163 -24.76 -7.98 49.04
N ARG A 164 -25.30 -6.76 48.88
CA ARG A 164 -24.79 -5.56 49.58
C ARG A 164 -24.91 -5.64 51.09
N LEU A 165 -26.01 -6.17 51.61
CA LEU A 165 -26.18 -6.38 53.06
C LEU A 165 -25.15 -7.36 53.59
N ASN A 166 -24.84 -8.43 52.86
CA ASN A 166 -23.80 -9.39 53.25
C ASN A 166 -22.41 -8.74 53.21
N GLN A 167 -22.10 -7.97 52.16
CA GLN A 167 -20.84 -7.22 52.07
C GLN A 167 -20.68 -6.21 53.22
N LEU A 168 -21.74 -5.48 53.56
CA LEU A 168 -21.73 -4.55 54.70
C LEU A 168 -21.56 -5.29 56.03
N LYS A 169 -22.20 -6.45 56.21
CA LYS A 169 -22.02 -7.28 57.42
C LYS A 169 -20.59 -7.79 57.56
N GLU A 170 -19.95 -8.23 56.48
CA GLU A 170 -18.53 -8.64 56.49
C GLU A 170 -17.60 -7.49 56.89
N ILE A 171 -17.87 -6.26 56.42
CA ILE A 171 -17.09 -5.07 56.75
C ILE A 171 -17.29 -4.63 58.20
N VAL A 172 -18.51 -4.77 58.73
CA VAL A 172 -18.86 -4.34 60.09
C VAL A 172 -18.44 -5.37 61.16
N ARG A 173 -18.39 -6.66 60.83
CA ARG A 173 -17.95 -7.74 61.75
C ARG A 173 -16.60 -7.49 62.45
N PRO A 174 -15.53 -7.04 61.77
CA PRO A 174 -14.25 -6.70 62.41
C PRO A 174 -14.26 -5.35 63.14
N LEU A 175 -15.23 -4.47 62.86
CA LEU A 175 -15.40 -3.22 63.61
C LEU A 175 -16.07 -3.48 64.96
N GLN A 176 -17.06 -4.39 65.01
CA GLN A 176 -17.72 -4.77 66.26
C GLN A 176 -16.81 -5.59 67.18
N SER A 177 -15.93 -6.43 66.65
CA SER A 177 -14.95 -7.17 67.47
C SER A 177 -13.87 -6.26 68.09
N LYS A 178 -13.63 -5.07 67.53
CA LYS A 178 -12.70 -4.07 68.09
C LYS A 178 -13.27 -3.28 69.27
N TYR A 179 -14.59 -3.23 69.45
CA TYR A 179 -15.25 -2.52 70.56
C TYR A 179 -15.71 -3.45 71.70
N LEU A 180 -15.44 -4.76 71.61
CA LEU A 180 -15.80 -5.76 72.63
C LEU A 180 -14.60 -6.27 73.45
N PHE A 181 -13.39 -5.77 73.20
CA PHE A 181 -12.22 -5.99 74.06
C PHE A 181 -11.51 -4.66 74.36
N LYS A 182 -11.84 -4.11 75.54
CA LYS A 182 -11.24 -2.98 76.27
C LYS A 182 -11.51 -1.57 75.73
#